data_AF-A0A6G0Z5H0-F1
#
_entry.id   AF-A0A6G0Z5H0-F1
#
_cell.length_a   1.000
_cell.length_b   1.000
_cell.length_c   1.000
_cell.angle_alpha   90.00
_cell.angle_beta   90.00
_cell.angle_gamma   90.00
#
_symmetry.space_group_name_H-M   'P 1'
#
loop_
_entity.id
_entity.type
_entity.pdbx_description
1 polymer ?
#
loop_
_entity_poly.entity_id
_entity_poly.type
_entity_poly.pdbx_seq_one_letter_code
_entity_poly.pdbx_strand_id
1 'polypeptide(L)'
;INCPTWNDIQKSLKFILQNNKKQTGWNVDEDILFDKYNHVNNVINENLEEWQNNNVRVEERWCAIYKILNSKSISINNLWFIVEYSLAIPGKNAAIERVFSISNMLWTDEKNRFLVPTIKSIIILKNHFKNYSCNDFYDFLLTQPKLLNAISSSQKYNNSTIHNKEHDEQSTSTQ
;
A
#
# COMPACT_ATOMS: atom_id res chain seq x y z
N ILE A 1 22.24 8.71 -7.63
CA ILE A 1 20.93 8.06 -7.88
C ILE A 1 20.80 7.89 -9.38
N ASN A 2 20.64 6.68 -9.90
CA ASN A 2 20.37 6.49 -11.33
C ASN A 2 18.91 6.88 -11.59
N CYS A 3 18.70 8.09 -12.12
CA CYS A 3 17.40 8.47 -12.65
C CYS A 3 17.17 7.64 -13.94
N PRO A 4 16.01 7.01 -14.13
CA PRO A 4 15.72 6.31 -15.38
C PRO A 4 15.85 7.26 -16.57
N THR A 5 16.55 6.80 -17.60
CA THR A 5 16.69 7.54 -18.84
C THR A 5 15.42 7.42 -19.67
N TRP A 6 15.21 8.34 -20.61
CA TRP A 6 14.13 8.20 -21.58
C TRP A 6 14.16 6.83 -22.28
N ASN A 7 15.34 6.32 -22.59
CA ASN A 7 15.50 5.01 -23.23
C ASN A 7 14.92 3.87 -22.38
N ASP A 8 15.03 3.95 -21.05
CA ASP A 8 14.46 2.95 -20.14
C ASP A 8 12.93 3.00 -20.17
N ILE A 9 12.36 4.20 -20.13
CA ILE A 9 10.90 4.44 -20.18
C ILE A 9 10.33 3.98 -21.52
N GLN A 10 11.01 4.31 -22.62
CA GLN A 10 10.61 3.94 -23.97
C GLN A 10 10.62 2.41 -24.16
N LYS A 11 11.60 1.71 -23.61
CA LYS A 11 11.65 0.24 -23.62
C LYS A 11 10.50 -0.36 -22.83
N SER A 12 10.20 0.17 -21.65
CA SER A 12 9.05 -0.25 -20.85
C SER A 12 7.73 -0.02 -21.59
N LEU A 13 7.55 1.14 -22.23
CA LEU A 13 6.36 1.42 -23.04
C LEU A 13 6.21 0.40 -24.18
N LYS A 14 7.27 0.13 -24.94
CA LYS A 14 7.28 -0.86 -26.02
C LYS A 14 6.91 -2.26 -25.52
N PHE A 15 7.47 -2.67 -24.38
CA PHE A 15 7.15 -3.96 -23.76
C PHE A 15 5.67 -4.06 -23.37
N ILE A 16 5.11 -3.00 -22.77
CA ILE A 16 3.70 -2.97 -22.36
C ILE A 16 2.80 -3.05 -23.59
N LEU A 17 3.06 -2.25 -24.63
CA LEU A 17 2.28 -2.25 -25.87
C LEU A 17 2.33 -3.61 -26.59
N GLN A 18 3.48 -4.30 -26.56
CA GLN A 18 3.64 -5.61 -27.18
C GLN A 18 2.86 -6.72 -26.45
N ASN A 19 2.83 -6.68 -25.12
CA ASN A 19 2.19 -7.71 -24.29
C ASN A 19 0.71 -7.45 -24.02
N ASN A 20 0.25 -6.20 -24.13
CA ASN A 20 -1.13 -5.81 -23.87
C ASN A 20 -1.95 -5.53 -25.15
N LYS A 21 -1.62 -6.18 -26.27
CA LYS A 21 -2.35 -6.05 -27.56
C LYS A 21 -3.88 -6.27 -27.50
N LYS A 22 -4.40 -6.81 -26.38
CA LYS A 22 -5.84 -7.03 -26.14
C LYS A 22 -6.52 -5.98 -25.24
N GLN A 23 -5.79 -5.05 -24.62
CA GLN A 23 -6.39 -3.98 -23.81
C GLN A 23 -6.71 -2.76 -24.69
N THR A 24 -7.99 -2.60 -25.02
CA THR A 24 -8.53 -1.58 -25.93
C THR A 24 -8.63 -0.17 -25.33
N GLY A 25 -7.82 0.17 -24.32
CA GLY A 25 -7.98 1.41 -23.55
C GLY A 25 -6.70 2.21 -23.26
N TRP A 26 -5.53 1.68 -23.59
CA TRP A 26 -4.25 2.33 -23.29
C TRP A 26 -3.60 2.87 -24.57
N ASN A 27 -4.16 3.98 -25.09
CA ASN A 27 -3.55 4.74 -26.18
C ASN A 27 -2.67 5.85 -25.56
N VAL A 28 -1.42 5.51 -25.26
CA VAL A 28 -0.44 6.48 -24.75
C VAL A 28 0.34 7.01 -25.95
N ASP A 29 0.17 8.30 -26.22
CA ASP A 29 0.99 9.04 -27.17
C ASP A 29 2.42 9.20 -26.62
N GLU A 30 3.40 8.70 -27.39
CA GLU A 30 4.82 8.67 -27.01
C GLU A 30 5.41 10.08 -26.90
N ASP A 31 5.00 11.01 -27.77
CA ASP A 31 5.48 12.40 -27.77
C ASP A 31 4.96 13.12 -26.52
N ILE A 32 3.66 12.95 -26.20
CA ILE A 32 3.07 13.48 -24.97
C ILE A 32 3.75 12.90 -23.73
N LEU A 33 4.13 11.61 -23.76
CA LEU A 33 4.85 10.98 -22.65
C LEU A 33 6.27 11.53 -22.52
N PHE A 34 6.97 11.77 -23.62
CA PHE A 34 8.30 12.35 -23.64
C PHE A 34 8.32 13.76 -23.05
N ASP A 35 7.38 14.61 -23.44
CA ASP A 35 7.24 15.96 -22.89
C ASP A 35 7.00 15.93 -21.37
N LYS A 36 6.09 15.05 -20.92
CA LYS A 36 5.83 14.85 -19.49
C LYS A 36 7.06 14.36 -18.74
N TYR A 37 7.82 13.44 -19.32
CA TYR A 37 9.08 12.96 -18.75
C TYR A 37 10.06 14.11 -18.57
N ASN A 38 10.24 14.96 -19.58
CA ASN A 38 11.16 16.10 -19.52
C ASN A 38 10.76 17.09 -18.42
N HIS A 39 9.46 17.39 -18.29
CA HIS A 39 8.97 18.25 -17.22
C HIS A 39 9.26 17.68 -15.82
N VAL A 40 9.01 16.39 -15.62
CA VAL A 40 9.31 15.72 -14.35
C VAL A 40 10.81 15.71 -14.09
N ASN A 41 11.62 15.37 -15.09
CA ASN A 41 13.07 15.30 -14.98
C ASN A 41 13.67 16.67 -14.64
N ASN A 42 13.17 17.75 -15.23
CA ASN A 42 13.59 19.11 -14.90
C ASN A 42 13.31 19.45 -13.44
N VAL A 43 12.09 19.18 -12.95
CA VAL A 43 11.75 19.42 -11.54
C VAL A 43 12.63 18.59 -10.60
N ILE A 44 12.89 17.32 -10.95
CA ILE A 44 13.80 16.48 -10.16
C ILE A 44 15.18 17.12 -10.14
N ASN A 45 15.77 17.45 -11.28
CA ASN A 45 17.13 17.99 -11.36
C ASN A 45 17.28 19.33 -10.60
N GLU A 46 16.26 20.20 -10.65
CA GLU A 46 16.24 21.46 -9.92
C GLU A 46 16.23 21.29 -8.39
N ASN A 47 15.61 20.21 -7.88
CA ASN A 47 15.35 20.04 -6.44
C ASN A 47 16.13 18.86 -5.82
N LEU A 48 16.86 18.09 -6.62
CA LEU A 48 17.45 16.81 -6.20
C LEU A 48 18.48 16.98 -5.08
N GLU A 49 19.35 17.98 -5.20
CA GLU A 49 20.41 18.24 -4.22
C GLU A 49 19.80 18.61 -2.86
N GLU A 50 18.83 19.52 -2.86
CA GLU A 50 18.10 19.90 -1.65
C GLU A 50 17.39 18.70 -1.01
N TRP A 51 16.68 17.89 -1.81
CA TRP A 51 15.99 16.71 -1.30
C TRP A 51 16.93 15.65 -0.75
N GLN A 52 18.15 15.53 -1.30
CA GLN A 52 19.18 14.65 -0.78
C GLN A 52 19.75 15.17 0.53
N ASN A 53 20.07 16.46 0.60
CA ASN A 53 20.61 17.11 1.80
C ASN A 53 19.63 17.03 2.97
N ASN A 54 18.34 17.18 2.70
CA ASN A 54 17.28 17.12 3.70
C ASN A 54 16.71 15.71 3.93
N ASN A 55 17.25 14.68 3.27
CA ASN A 55 16.78 13.30 3.33
C ASN A 55 15.25 13.17 3.14
N VAL A 56 14.69 13.94 2.21
CA VAL A 56 13.24 14.01 1.93
C VAL A 56 12.76 12.65 1.45
N ARG A 57 11.60 12.20 1.94
CA ARG A 57 11.05 10.88 1.61
C ARG A 57 10.56 10.81 0.17
N VAL A 58 10.52 9.62 -0.41
CA VAL A 58 10.14 9.44 -1.82
C VAL A 58 8.70 9.89 -2.07
N GLU A 59 7.79 9.57 -1.16
CA GLU A 59 6.39 10.01 -1.19
C GLU A 59 6.26 11.54 -1.16
N GLU A 60 7.09 12.22 -0.37
CA GLU A 60 7.10 13.68 -0.24
C GLU A 60 7.65 14.35 -1.51
N ARG A 61 8.69 13.76 -2.12
CA ARG A 61 9.24 14.23 -3.40
C ARG A 61 8.19 14.16 -4.51
N TRP A 62 7.46 13.06 -4.65
CA TRP A 62 6.39 12.95 -5.65
C TRP A 62 5.24 13.93 -5.39
N CYS A 63 4.88 14.17 -4.13
CA CYS A 63 3.92 15.22 -3.77
C CYS A 63 4.40 16.61 -4.19
N ALA A 64 5.68 16.92 -4.00
CA ALA A 64 6.28 18.19 -4.41
C ALA A 64 6.29 18.35 -5.94
N ILE A 65 6.69 17.31 -6.67
CA ILE A 65 6.66 17.29 -8.15
C ILE A 65 5.26 17.58 -8.65
N TYR A 66 4.25 16.91 -8.10
CA TYR A 66 2.85 17.13 -8.48
C TYR A 66 2.43 18.59 -8.25
N LYS A 67 2.74 19.17 -7.09
CA LYS A 67 2.42 20.56 -6.77
C LYS A 67 3.08 21.55 -7.75
N ILE A 68 4.35 21.34 -8.08
CA ILE A 68 5.13 22.20 -8.99
C ILE A 68 4.60 22.10 -10.43
N LEU A 69 4.25 20.91 -10.90
CA LEU A 69 3.72 20.74 -12.25
C LEU A 69 2.29 21.26 -12.38
N ASN A 70 1.48 21.06 -11.35
CA ASN A 70 0.12 21.58 -11.30
C ASN A 70 0.10 23.12 -11.28
N SER A 71 1.03 23.78 -10.58
CA SER A 71 1.14 25.25 -10.62
C SER A 71 1.54 25.79 -12.00
N LYS A 72 2.29 25.01 -12.79
CA LYS A 72 2.62 25.29 -14.19
C LYS A 72 1.52 24.90 -15.19
N SER A 73 0.35 24.46 -14.71
CA SER A 73 -0.76 23.96 -15.54
C SER A 73 -0.41 22.74 -16.42
N ILE A 74 0.57 21.93 -16.00
CA ILE A 74 1.00 20.73 -16.72
C ILE A 74 0.29 19.51 -16.11
N SER A 75 -0.60 18.88 -16.88
CA SER A 75 -1.31 17.68 -16.43
C SER A 75 -0.48 16.41 -16.63
N ILE A 76 -0.22 15.70 -15.53
CA ILE A 76 0.49 14.40 -15.51
C ILE A 76 -0.41 13.22 -15.08
N ASN A 77 -1.72 13.31 -15.34
CA ASN A 77 -2.72 12.34 -14.83
C ASN A 77 -2.36 10.86 -15.11
N ASN A 78 -1.88 10.56 -16.33
CA ASN A 78 -1.52 9.18 -16.70
C ASN A 78 -0.29 8.66 -15.94
N LEU A 79 0.64 9.55 -15.60
CA LEU A 79 1.85 9.19 -14.85
C LEU A 79 1.52 8.93 -13.38
N TRP A 80 0.53 9.64 -12.84
CA TRP A 80 0.15 9.52 -11.44
C TRP A 80 -0.32 8.11 -11.07
N PHE A 81 -1.12 7.45 -11.92
CA PHE A 81 -1.53 6.07 -11.69
C PHE A 81 -0.34 5.10 -11.57
N ILE A 82 0.73 5.34 -12.33
CA ILE A 82 1.95 4.53 -12.28
C ILE A 82 2.70 4.79 -10.97
N VAL A 83 2.82 6.06 -10.58
CA VAL A 83 3.47 6.47 -9.33
C VAL A 83 2.71 5.91 -8.13
N GLU A 84 1.40 6.04 -8.10
CA GLU A 84 0.54 5.50 -7.05
C GLU A 84 0.70 3.99 -6.90
N TYR A 85 0.62 3.26 -8.01
CA TYR A 85 0.85 1.81 -8.03
C TYR A 85 2.25 1.44 -7.53
N SER A 86 3.28 2.17 -7.99
CA SER A 86 4.67 1.90 -7.60
C SER A 86 4.92 2.16 -6.12
N LEU A 87 4.31 3.20 -5.55
CA LEU A 87 4.42 3.54 -4.12
C LEU A 87 3.59 2.64 -3.22
N ALA A 88 2.55 2.00 -3.74
CA ALA A 88 1.78 0.99 -3.01
C ALA A 88 2.58 -0.31 -2.79
N ILE A 89 3.61 -0.56 -3.62
CA ILE A 89 4.47 -1.73 -3.47
C ILE A 89 5.57 -1.43 -2.43
N PRO A 90 5.67 -2.21 -1.34
CA PRO A 90 6.73 -2.03 -0.37
C PRO A 90 8.09 -2.36 -1.01
N GLY A 91 9.00 -1.38 -1.05
CA GLY A 91 10.34 -1.56 -1.62
C GLY A 91 11.28 -2.45 -0.78
N LYS A 92 10.85 -2.92 0.39
CA LYS A 92 11.63 -3.80 1.29
C LYS A 92 10.74 -4.85 1.93
N ASN A 93 11.30 -6.04 2.14
CA ASN A 93 10.63 -7.13 2.86
C ASN A 93 10.41 -6.85 4.35
N ALA A 94 10.99 -5.78 4.90
CA ALA A 94 10.89 -5.43 6.32
C ALA A 94 9.46 -5.35 6.87
N ALA A 95 8.48 -4.95 6.04
CA ALA A 95 7.07 -4.95 6.43
C ALA A 95 6.54 -6.38 6.63
N ILE A 96 6.90 -7.28 5.71
CA ILE A 96 6.51 -8.69 5.71
C ILE A 96 7.27 -9.46 6.81
N GLU A 97 8.57 -9.21 6.96
CA GLU A 97 9.40 -9.80 8.03
C GLU A 97 8.86 -9.45 9.42
N ARG A 98 8.36 -8.22 9.62
CA ARG A 98 7.70 -7.83 10.87
C ARG A 98 6.42 -8.64 11.11
N VAL A 99 5.61 -8.85 10.07
CA VAL A 99 4.41 -9.71 10.16
C VAL A 99 4.79 -11.14 10.52
N PHE A 100 5.83 -11.71 9.89
CA PHE A 100 6.32 -13.05 10.22
C PHE A 100 6.89 -13.14 11.63
N SER A 101 7.65 -12.15 12.10
CA SER A 101 8.17 -12.11 13.46
C SER A 101 7.05 -12.12 14.50
N ILE A 102 6.01 -11.29 14.32
CA ILE A 102 4.84 -11.27 15.21
C ILE A 102 4.10 -12.61 15.14
N SER A 103 3.93 -13.17 13.94
CA SER A 103 3.26 -14.45 13.74
C SER A 103 3.99 -15.57 14.47
N ASN A 104 5.31 -15.68 14.31
CA ASN A 104 6.13 -16.69 14.97
C ASN A 104 6.12 -16.54 16.50
N MET A 105 6.09 -15.31 17.03
CA MET A 105 5.95 -15.06 18.46
C MET A 105 4.59 -15.49 19.02
N LEU A 106 3.53 -15.43 18.21
CA LEU A 106 2.17 -15.83 18.61
C LEU A 106 1.91 -17.33 18.39
N TRP A 107 2.68 -17.97 17.51
CA TRP A 107 2.51 -19.36 17.09
C TRP A 107 3.57 -20.27 17.73
N THR A 108 3.76 -20.15 19.04
CA THR A 108 4.62 -21.07 19.81
C THR A 108 3.78 -22.14 20.50
N ASP A 109 4.35 -23.33 20.71
CA ASP A 109 3.65 -24.46 21.34
C ASP A 109 3.18 -24.17 22.78
N GLU A 110 3.81 -23.20 23.46
CA GLU A 110 3.46 -22.74 24.80
C GLU A 110 2.24 -21.79 24.84
N LYS A 111 1.97 -21.07 23.75
CA LYS A 111 0.82 -20.19 23.61
C LYS A 111 -0.20 -20.87 22.72
N ASN A 112 -1.12 -21.61 23.36
CA ASN A 112 -2.30 -22.24 22.77
C ASN A 112 -2.70 -21.63 21.42
N ARG A 113 -2.54 -22.42 20.36
CA ARG A 113 -2.76 -22.07 18.94
C ARG A 113 -3.96 -21.15 18.75
N PHE A 114 -3.73 -19.84 18.72
CA PHE A 114 -4.77 -18.88 18.40
C PHE A 114 -5.35 -19.24 17.02
N LEU A 115 -6.68 -19.08 16.88
CA LEU A 115 -7.31 -19.19 15.57
C LEU A 115 -6.69 -18.17 14.62
N VAL A 116 -6.57 -18.53 13.33
CA VAL A 116 -5.99 -17.65 12.29
C VAL A 116 -6.65 -16.25 12.27
N PRO A 117 -7.98 -16.08 12.41
CA PRO A 117 -8.60 -14.76 12.49
C PRO A 117 -8.12 -13.92 13.68
N THR A 118 -7.83 -14.56 14.81
CA THR A 118 -7.30 -13.91 16.01
C THR A 118 -5.87 -13.43 15.78
N ILE A 119 -5.01 -14.29 15.22
CA ILE A 119 -3.63 -13.93 14.86
C ILE A 119 -3.62 -12.74 13.88
N LYS A 120 -4.46 -12.80 12.83
CA LYS A 120 -4.63 -11.70 11.87
C LYS A 120 -5.00 -10.39 12.56
N SER A 121 -5.97 -10.43 13.48
CA SER A 121 -6.43 -9.26 14.23
C SER A 121 -5.33 -8.68 15.12
N ILE A 122 -4.55 -9.53 15.80
CA ILE A 122 -3.42 -9.09 16.64
C ILE A 122 -2.33 -8.44 15.78
N ILE A 123 -1.99 -9.02 14.63
CA ILE A 123 -0.98 -8.47 13.71
C ILE A 123 -1.41 -7.08 13.23
N ILE A 124 -2.67 -6.92 12.81
CA ILE A 124 -3.22 -5.63 12.36
C ILE A 124 -3.11 -4.60 13.49
N LEU A 125 -3.57 -4.95 14.70
CA LEU A 125 -3.55 -4.06 15.85
C LEU A 125 -2.11 -3.64 16.20
N LYS A 126 -1.19 -4.61 16.32
CA LYS A 126 0.22 -4.34 16.63
C LYS A 126 0.92 -3.49 15.57
N ASN A 127 0.60 -3.69 14.29
CA ASN A 127 1.19 -2.88 13.22
C ASN A 127 0.62 -1.46 13.20
N HIS A 128 -0.69 -1.30 13.41
CA HIS A 128 -1.35 0.00 13.39
C HIS A 128 -0.91 0.85 14.59
N PHE A 129 -0.84 0.26 15.77
CA PHE A 129 -0.44 0.93 17.02
C PHE A 129 1.02 0.64 17.39
N LYS A 130 1.90 0.39 16.41
CA LYS A 130 3.30 -0.01 16.64
C LYS A 130 4.11 0.97 17.50
N ASN A 131 3.74 2.25 17.50
CA ASN A 131 4.43 3.32 18.21
C ASN A 131 3.73 3.69 19.54
N TYR A 132 2.64 3.01 19.89
CA TYR A 132 1.93 3.24 21.14
C TYR A 132 2.46 2.25 22.18
N SER A 133 2.80 2.75 23.38
CA SER A 133 2.92 1.88 24.54
C SER A 133 1.53 1.35 24.94
N CYS A 134 1.49 0.34 25.82
CA CYS A 134 0.21 -0.14 26.35
C CYS A 134 -0.57 0.98 27.07
N ASN A 135 0.14 1.90 27.73
CA ASN A 135 -0.47 3.04 28.42
C ASN A 135 -1.01 4.05 27.41
N ASP A 136 -0.22 4.42 26.39
CA ASP A 136 -0.67 5.36 25.35
C ASP A 136 -1.88 4.80 24.59
N PHE A 137 -1.90 3.49 24.35
CA PHE A 137 -3.01 2.83 23.69
C PHE A 137 -4.28 2.84 24.57
N TYR A 138 -4.12 2.61 25.87
CA TYR A 138 -5.21 2.72 26.83
C TYR A 138 -5.77 4.15 26.86
N ASP A 139 -4.91 5.15 26.97
CA ASP A 139 -5.30 6.56 26.95
C ASP A 139 -6.00 6.93 25.64
N PHE A 140 -5.49 6.44 24.51
CA PHE A 140 -6.15 6.58 23.21
C PHE A 140 -7.56 5.97 23.20
N LEU A 141 -7.74 4.76 23.72
CA LEU A 141 -9.05 4.12 23.80
C LEU A 141 -10.05 4.92 24.65
N LEU A 142 -9.59 5.56 25.73
CA LEU A 142 -10.44 6.43 26.55
C LEU A 142 -10.97 7.65 25.77
N THR A 143 -10.21 8.14 24.78
CA THR A 143 -10.69 9.22 23.88
C THR A 143 -11.74 8.77 22.87
N GLN A 144 -11.94 7.45 22.69
CA GLN A 144 -12.81 6.86 21.67
C GLN A 144 -13.98 6.08 22.30
N PRO A 145 -14.96 6.75 22.92
CA PRO A 145 -16.04 6.09 23.67
C PRO A 145 -16.89 5.15 22.80
N LYS A 146 -17.07 5.46 21.50
CA LYS A 146 -17.77 4.56 20.56
C LYS A 146 -17.03 3.25 20.35
N LEU A 147 -15.70 3.30 20.18
CA LEU A 147 -14.86 2.13 20.01
C LEU A 147 -14.82 1.30 21.30
N LEU A 148 -14.70 1.96 22.45
CA LEU A 148 -14.70 1.30 23.76
C LEU A 148 -16.03 0.54 24.00
N ASN A 149 -17.16 1.18 23.68
CA ASN A 149 -18.48 0.55 23.74
C ASN A 149 -18.58 -0.63 22.76
N ALA A 150 -18.03 -0.53 21.55
CA ALA A 150 -18.04 -1.63 20.60
C ALA A 150 -17.21 -2.84 21.10
N ILE A 151 -16.03 -2.60 21.68
CA ILE A 151 -15.14 -3.63 22.23
C ILE A 151 -15.80 -4.38 23.41
N SER A 152 -16.44 -3.62 24.31
CA SER A 152 -17.14 -4.15 25.49
C SER A 152 -18.47 -4.79 25.15
N SER A 153 -19.10 -4.40 24.04
CA SER A 153 -20.37 -5.00 23.61
C SER A 153 -20.21 -6.45 23.17
N SER A 154 -21.29 -7.20 23.33
CA SER A 154 -21.46 -8.54 22.77
C SER A 154 -21.84 -8.53 21.29
N GLN A 155 -21.86 -7.37 20.62
CA GLN A 155 -22.27 -7.27 19.20
C GLN A 155 -21.42 -8.17 18.29
N LYS A 156 -20.16 -8.42 18.66
CA LYS A 156 -19.26 -9.37 17.98
C LYS A 156 -19.75 -10.84 17.98
N TYR A 157 -20.67 -11.20 18.87
CA TYR A 157 -21.25 -12.55 18.98
C TYR A 157 -22.67 -12.66 18.40
N ASN A 158 -23.28 -11.55 17.96
CA ASN A 158 -24.65 -11.55 17.42
C ASN A 158 -24.73 -11.97 15.94
N ASN A 159 -23.60 -12.18 15.26
CA ASN A 159 -23.57 -12.67 13.88
C ASN A 159 -23.68 -14.20 13.80
N SER A 160 -24.70 -14.79 14.42
CA SER A 160 -25.04 -16.21 14.33
C SER A 160 -25.51 -16.68 12.94
N THR A 161 -25.25 -15.90 11.87
CA THR A 161 -25.78 -16.17 10.52
C THR A 161 -24.72 -16.26 9.42
N ILE A 162 -23.42 -16.10 9.69
CA ILE A 162 -22.39 -16.17 8.62
C ILE A 162 -21.68 -17.53 8.56
N HIS A 163 -21.68 -18.34 9.63
CA HIS A 163 -20.92 -19.60 9.66
C HIS A 163 -21.62 -20.85 9.07
N ASN A 164 -22.87 -20.74 8.61
CA ASN A 164 -23.62 -21.88 8.05
C ASN A 164 -23.66 -21.93 6.52
N LYS A 165 -22.87 -21.13 5.79
CA LYS A 165 -22.85 -21.18 4.31
C LYS A 165 -21.59 -21.75 3.68
N GLU A 166 -20.51 -21.98 4.44
CA GLU A 166 -19.27 -22.55 3.89
C GLU A 166 -19.14 -24.07 4.09
N HIS A 167 -20.05 -24.73 4.82
CA HIS A 167 -19.99 -26.18 5.07
C HIS A 167 -20.97 -27.05 4.27
N ASP A 168 -21.90 -26.46 3.50
CA ASP A 168 -22.90 -27.24 2.74
C ASP A 168 -22.55 -27.43 1.24
N GLU A 169 -21.48 -26.83 0.71
CA GLU A 169 -21.12 -26.96 -0.72
C GLU A 169 -19.99 -27.97 -1.03
N GLN A 170 -19.52 -28.77 -0.06
CA GLN A 170 -18.49 -29.81 -0.30
C GLN A 170 -18.93 -31.27 -0.11
N SER A 171 -20.23 -31.54 0.10
CA SER A 171 -20.71 -32.92 0.37
C SER A 171 -21.65 -33.53 -0.67
N THR A 172 -21.80 -32.95 -1.86
CA THR A 172 -22.59 -33.57 -2.95
C THR A 172 -21.86 -33.53 -4.29
N SER A 173 -20.83 -34.36 -4.44
CA SER A 173 -20.41 -34.90 -5.75
C SER A 173 -19.49 -36.11 -5.59
N THR A 174 -20.03 -37.24 -5.16
CA THR A 174 -19.53 -38.56 -5.60
C THR A 174 -20.68 -39.57 -5.55
N GLN A 175 -21.28 -39.80 -6.70
CA GLN A 175 -21.87 -41.09 -7.08
C GLN A 175 -21.11 -41.57 -8.31
#